data_AF-A0A934GY87-F1
#
_entry.id   AF-A0A934GY87-F1
#
_cell.length_a   1.000
_cell.length_b   1.000
_cell.length_c   1.000
_cell.angle_alpha   90.00
_cell.angle_beta   90.00
_cell.angle_gamma   90.00
#
_symmetry.space_group_name_H-M   'P 1'
#
loop_
_entity.id
_entity.type
_entity.pdbx_description
1 polymer ?
#
loop_
_entity_poly.entity_id
_entity_poly.type
_entity_poly.pdbx_seq_one_letter_code
_entity_poly.pdbx_strand_id
1 'polypeptide(L)'
;MTEEVLSLEQYLNMFPWTESQKSAGEIMEWLWHYEVKASIDQLWPHLCDTNRFNRDLGYDGLEFVEKAGILYGASGTDRLRWEWIEYPWDWVYGRYSIHLRTYTRGLLLHNRSGYYLQPLNDGQSTRVYGYIGSVFDNPLGRRYLKNYESRFESRFESVFRKIEQRLLGQPETQNVYEIRLLEMGENTQRQLEVIREKLLGLGIAAALIDRLMQYLFEADLIELQRIRIVPLVKTWEVPLEDLLKACLSGVRAGLLTISWDVICPHCRGVRFEAPTMTAIPTSVRCDACELDFDTSADHAVEVTFRIRPEIKEVPQAAYCSAEPNKKRHIKIQKNLPPSAQNEELELFLPAGNYRMRINGFGDLSGFEVRGEGFVNDVIEQTFNLATRQSGRVILNNPHPRPVIFVLEEARWPEDALRPAEVLKQAGFEDVLQGQPLTT
;
A
#
# COMPACT_ATOMS: atom_id res chain seq x y z
N MET A 1 -15.24 -19.00 19.00
CA MET A 1 -13.80 -18.75 19.21
C MET A 1 -13.62 -18.41 20.68
N THR A 2 -12.63 -18.95 21.37
CA THR A 2 -12.38 -18.62 22.78
C THR A 2 -12.01 -17.14 22.90
N GLU A 3 -12.59 -16.43 23.86
CA GLU A 3 -12.26 -15.02 24.19
C GLU A 3 -10.89 -14.87 24.84
N GLU A 4 -10.16 -15.98 25.00
CA GLU A 4 -8.85 -16.03 25.62
C GLU A 4 -7.84 -15.23 24.79
N VAL A 5 -7.04 -14.44 25.49
CA VAL A 5 -5.98 -13.62 24.88
C VAL A 5 -4.86 -14.56 24.42
N LEU A 6 -4.43 -14.41 23.16
CA LEU A 6 -3.30 -15.17 22.63
C LEU A 6 -2.04 -14.90 23.46
N SER A 7 -1.39 -15.97 23.91
CA SER A 7 -0.06 -15.89 24.52
C SER A 7 1.02 -15.67 23.46
N LEU A 8 2.19 -15.16 23.88
CA LEU A 8 3.36 -15.04 22.99
C LEU A 8 3.75 -16.39 22.39
N GLU A 9 3.69 -17.46 23.17
CA GLU A 9 3.97 -18.82 22.69
C GLU A 9 2.99 -19.25 21.60
N GLN A 10 1.70 -19.02 21.77
CA GLN A 10 0.69 -19.32 20.76
C GLN A 10 0.90 -18.49 19.49
N TYR A 11 1.25 -17.20 19.63
CA TYR A 11 1.58 -16.35 18.49
C TYR A 11 2.80 -16.87 17.73
N LEU A 12 3.88 -17.24 18.44
CA LEU A 12 5.11 -17.75 17.83
C LEU A 12 4.94 -19.14 17.23
N ASN A 13 3.97 -19.94 17.67
CA ASN A 13 3.61 -21.19 16.99
C ASN A 13 3.00 -20.93 15.60
N MET A 14 2.23 -19.85 15.44
CA MET A 14 1.71 -19.43 14.13
C MET A 14 2.78 -18.78 13.26
N PHE A 15 3.69 -18.02 13.88
CA PHE A 15 4.69 -17.21 13.19
C PHE A 15 6.11 -17.43 13.74
N PRO A 16 6.69 -18.64 13.58
CA PRO A 16 7.93 -19.01 14.23
C PRO A 16 9.16 -18.30 13.64
N TRP A 17 10.13 -17.99 14.49
CA TRP A 17 11.50 -17.70 14.02
C TRP A 17 12.10 -18.93 13.36
N THR A 18 12.83 -18.73 12.27
CA THR A 18 13.59 -19.83 11.65
C THR A 18 14.77 -20.20 12.56
N GLU A 19 15.25 -21.44 12.46
CA GLU A 19 16.41 -21.88 13.24
C GLU A 19 17.64 -21.00 12.97
N SER A 20 17.85 -20.59 11.72
CA SER A 20 18.92 -19.65 11.36
C SER A 20 18.79 -18.30 12.07
N GLN A 21 17.57 -17.80 12.27
CA GLN A 21 17.35 -16.53 12.97
C GLN A 21 17.57 -16.68 14.47
N LYS A 22 17.10 -17.80 15.05
CA LYS A 22 17.30 -18.10 16.48
C LYS A 22 18.77 -18.29 16.82
N SER A 23 19.54 -18.93 15.95
CA SER A 23 20.97 -19.16 16.17
C SER A 23 21.84 -17.93 15.93
N ALA A 24 21.31 -16.89 15.27
CA ALA A 24 22.09 -15.71 14.90
C ALA A 24 22.39 -14.77 16.09
N GLY A 25 21.59 -14.82 17.16
CA GLY A 25 21.80 -13.96 18.32
C GLY A 25 20.72 -14.14 19.38
N GLU A 26 20.70 -13.22 20.34
CA GLU A 26 19.63 -13.13 21.33
C GLU A 26 18.37 -12.50 20.73
N ILE A 27 17.20 -12.94 21.19
CA ILE A 27 15.90 -12.42 20.75
C ILE A 27 15.25 -11.67 21.92
N MET A 28 14.73 -10.47 21.65
CA MET A 28 13.78 -9.77 22.53
C MET A 28 12.48 -9.52 21.78
N GLU A 29 11.37 -9.84 22.43
CA GLU A 29 10.06 -9.96 21.80
C GLU A 29 8.96 -9.44 22.70
N TRP A 30 7.95 -8.84 22.06
CA TRP A 30 6.78 -8.32 22.73
C TRP A 30 5.55 -8.60 21.90
N LEU A 31 4.47 -8.97 22.58
CA LEU A 31 3.14 -9.13 22.03
C LEU A 31 2.19 -8.32 22.90
N TRP A 32 1.65 -7.24 22.33
CA TRP A 32 0.62 -6.43 22.97
C TRP A 32 -0.73 -6.73 22.35
N HIS A 33 -1.80 -6.52 23.09
CA HIS A 33 -3.15 -6.62 22.55
C HIS A 33 -3.98 -5.39 22.91
N TYR A 34 -4.85 -5.01 21.99
CA TYR A 34 -5.75 -3.86 22.10
C TYR A 34 -7.12 -4.26 21.62
N GLU A 35 -8.17 -3.82 22.30
CA GLU A 35 -9.54 -3.97 21.82
C GLU A 35 -9.98 -2.65 21.20
N VAL A 36 -10.43 -2.73 19.95
CA VAL A 36 -10.86 -1.57 19.16
C VAL A 36 -12.31 -1.78 18.76
N LYS A 37 -13.18 -0.81 19.05
CA LYS A 37 -14.59 -0.80 18.63
C LYS A 37 -14.73 -0.49 17.14
N ALA A 38 -14.24 -1.40 16.33
CA ALA A 38 -14.39 -1.43 14.89
C ALA A 38 -14.39 -2.88 14.41
N SER A 39 -15.24 -3.17 13.43
CA SER A 39 -15.19 -4.45 12.72
C SER A 39 -13.87 -4.59 11.94
N ILE A 40 -13.52 -5.82 11.57
CA ILE A 40 -12.32 -6.11 10.77
C ILE A 40 -12.33 -5.31 9.46
N ASP A 41 -13.49 -5.20 8.80
CA ASP A 41 -13.61 -4.52 7.50
C ASP A 41 -13.42 -3.01 7.63
N GLN A 42 -13.82 -2.41 8.76
CA GLN A 42 -13.55 -1.01 9.07
C GLN A 42 -12.07 -0.78 9.43
N LEU A 43 -11.46 -1.72 10.15
CA LEU A 43 -10.12 -1.53 10.70
C LEU A 43 -8.99 -1.87 9.71
N TRP A 44 -9.15 -2.94 8.93
CA TRP A 44 -8.13 -3.46 8.00
C TRP A 44 -7.57 -2.42 7.01
N PRO A 45 -8.41 -1.58 6.34
CA PRO A 45 -7.92 -0.58 5.40
C PRO A 45 -6.93 0.41 6.02
N HIS A 46 -7.04 0.67 7.31
CA HIS A 46 -6.19 1.58 8.05
C HIS A 46 -4.89 0.88 8.50
N LEU A 47 -4.99 -0.32 9.07
CA LEU A 47 -3.79 -1.09 9.50
C LEU A 47 -2.86 -1.45 8.34
N CYS A 48 -3.41 -1.60 7.15
CA CYS A 48 -2.64 -1.86 5.95
C CYS A 48 -1.92 -0.62 5.42
N ASP A 49 -2.37 0.59 5.75
CA ASP A 49 -1.78 1.87 5.32
C ASP A 49 -0.54 2.14 6.17
N THR A 50 0.49 1.32 5.97
CA THR A 50 1.66 1.31 6.86
C THR A 50 2.42 2.61 6.76
N ASN A 51 2.35 3.32 5.63
CA ASN A 51 2.87 4.67 5.50
C ASN A 51 2.27 5.63 6.55
N ARG A 52 0.95 5.75 6.63
CA ARG A 52 0.30 6.65 7.60
C ARG A 52 0.34 6.10 9.02
N PHE A 53 0.17 4.79 9.18
CA PHE A 53 0.25 4.13 10.47
C PHE A 53 1.64 4.27 11.11
N ASN A 54 2.72 4.02 10.36
CA ASN A 54 4.10 4.15 10.85
C ASN A 54 4.44 5.61 11.16
N ARG A 55 4.00 6.56 10.33
CA ARG A 55 4.15 7.99 10.60
C ARG A 55 3.49 8.39 11.91
N ASP A 56 2.25 7.99 12.14
CA ASP A 56 1.54 8.31 13.38
C ASP A 56 2.12 7.56 14.61
N LEU A 57 2.84 6.44 14.39
CA LEU A 57 3.72 5.80 15.38
C LEU A 57 5.08 6.51 15.57
N GLY A 58 5.37 7.57 14.82
CA GLY A 58 6.60 8.35 14.88
C GLY A 58 7.79 7.73 14.13
N TYR A 59 7.51 6.95 13.09
CA TYR A 59 8.51 6.44 12.15
C TYR A 59 8.39 7.15 10.80
N ASP A 60 8.99 8.34 10.76
CA ASP A 60 9.06 9.17 9.57
C ASP A 60 10.42 8.98 8.89
N GLY A 61 10.52 9.35 7.61
CA GLY A 61 11.82 9.41 6.92
C GLY A 61 12.46 8.05 6.65
N LEU A 62 11.64 7.03 6.42
CA LEU A 62 12.12 5.80 5.78
C LEU A 62 12.51 6.13 4.34
N GLU A 63 13.53 5.46 3.84
CA GLU A 63 13.99 5.48 2.44
C GLU A 63 13.88 4.06 1.89
N PHE A 64 13.38 3.88 0.66
CA PHE A 64 13.24 2.57 0.04
C PHE A 64 13.69 2.59 -1.41
N VAL A 65 14.43 1.56 -1.81
CA VAL A 65 14.85 1.32 -3.20
C VAL A 65 14.59 -0.15 -3.52
N GLU A 66 13.80 -0.41 -4.58
CA GLU A 66 13.62 -1.76 -5.10
C GLU A 66 14.78 -2.10 -6.05
N LYS A 67 15.43 -3.25 -5.84
CA LYS A 67 16.47 -3.80 -6.72
C LYS A 67 16.13 -5.25 -7.04
N ALA A 68 15.92 -5.56 -8.31
CA ALA A 68 15.54 -6.89 -8.77
C ALA A 68 14.36 -7.51 -7.97
N GLY A 69 13.34 -6.70 -7.68
CA GLY A 69 12.12 -7.13 -6.98
C GLY A 69 12.26 -7.26 -5.45
N ILE A 70 13.44 -6.95 -4.90
CA ILE A 70 13.71 -6.95 -3.45
C ILE A 70 13.80 -5.50 -2.97
N LEU A 71 13.16 -5.20 -1.84
CA LEU A 71 13.13 -3.87 -1.28
C LEU A 71 14.30 -3.67 -0.30
N TYR A 72 15.06 -2.59 -0.49
CA TYR A 72 16.13 -2.17 0.41
C TYR A 72 15.69 -0.91 1.13
N GLY A 73 15.61 -0.99 2.46
CA GLY A 73 15.20 0.11 3.31
C GLY A 73 16.38 0.74 4.04
N ALA A 74 16.28 2.04 4.30
CA ALA A 74 17.21 2.74 5.17
C ALA A 74 16.51 3.81 6.02
N SER A 75 17.10 4.13 7.17
CA SER A 75 16.62 5.20 8.03
C SER A 75 17.70 5.67 9.02
N GLY A 76 17.46 6.81 9.65
CA GLY A 76 18.35 7.38 10.66
C GLY A 76 19.30 8.43 10.10
N THR A 77 20.27 8.83 10.92
CA THR A 77 21.19 9.94 10.65
C THR A 77 22.61 9.43 10.41
N ASP A 78 23.53 10.31 10.03
CA ASP A 78 24.95 9.97 9.86
C ASP A 78 25.58 9.30 11.10
N ARG A 79 25.06 9.58 12.30
CA ARG A 79 25.55 9.00 13.56
C ARG A 79 25.02 7.59 13.83
N LEU A 80 23.80 7.30 13.38
CA LEU A 80 23.16 6.00 13.56
C LEU A 80 22.28 5.73 12.34
N ARG A 81 22.88 5.10 11.34
CA ARG A 81 22.23 4.69 10.09
C ARG A 81 21.84 3.22 10.18
N TRP A 82 20.60 2.96 9.83
CA TRP A 82 20.04 1.62 9.68
C TRP A 82 19.85 1.34 8.21
N GLU A 83 20.25 0.16 7.76
CA GLU A 83 20.03 -0.32 6.40
C GLU A 83 19.58 -1.78 6.50
N TRP A 84 18.56 -2.15 5.73
CA TRP A 84 18.00 -3.49 5.76
C TRP A 84 17.48 -3.93 4.39
N ILE A 85 17.36 -5.23 4.25
CA ILE A 85 16.61 -5.90 3.20
C ILE A 85 15.23 -6.21 3.77
N GLU A 86 14.18 -5.81 3.04
CA GLU A 86 12.79 -6.10 3.36
C GLU A 86 12.26 -7.12 2.36
N TYR A 87 11.99 -8.31 2.86
CA TYR A 87 11.44 -9.40 2.06
C TYR A 87 9.93 -9.21 1.85
N PRO A 88 9.35 -9.83 0.81
CA PRO A 88 7.91 -9.80 0.58
C PRO A 88 7.13 -10.18 1.84
N TRP A 89 6.14 -9.37 2.18
CA TRP A 89 5.34 -9.55 3.38
C TRP A 89 4.38 -10.72 3.23
N ASP A 90 4.09 -11.36 4.35
CA ASP A 90 3.02 -12.36 4.45
C ASP A 90 1.77 -11.67 5.01
N TRP A 91 0.65 -11.78 4.30
CA TRP A 91 -0.64 -11.33 4.83
C TRP A 91 -1.79 -12.20 4.39
N VAL A 92 -2.81 -12.21 5.25
CA VAL A 92 -4.14 -12.73 4.97
C VAL A 92 -5.13 -11.65 5.38
N TYR A 93 -5.97 -11.23 4.42
CA TYR A 93 -6.98 -10.21 4.60
C TYR A 93 -7.83 -10.46 5.84
N GLY A 94 -7.93 -9.45 6.69
CA GLY A 94 -8.73 -9.51 7.91
C GLY A 94 -8.21 -10.48 8.98
N ARG A 95 -6.95 -10.94 8.85
CA ARG A 95 -6.34 -11.88 9.80
C ARG A 95 -4.99 -11.43 10.28
N TYR A 96 -4.01 -11.22 9.40
CA TYR A 96 -2.69 -10.77 9.81
C TYR A 96 -1.90 -10.13 8.68
N SER A 97 -0.89 -9.34 9.05
CA SER A 97 0.18 -8.89 8.15
C SER A 97 1.49 -8.89 8.91
N ILE A 98 2.51 -9.55 8.38
CA ILE A 98 3.81 -9.72 9.02
C ILE A 98 4.91 -9.48 8.01
N HIS A 99 5.97 -8.83 8.47
CA HIS A 99 7.16 -8.61 7.68
C HIS A 99 8.43 -8.88 8.48
N LEU A 100 9.50 -9.14 7.73
CA LEU A 100 10.84 -9.38 8.24
C LEU A 100 11.82 -8.42 7.56
N ARG A 101 12.54 -7.67 8.39
CA ARG A 101 13.71 -6.89 8.00
C ARG A 101 14.95 -7.66 8.40
N THR A 102 15.90 -7.78 7.46
CA THR A 102 17.25 -8.29 7.73
C THR A 102 18.22 -7.14 7.58
N TYR A 103 18.82 -6.71 8.67
CA TYR A 103 19.68 -5.54 8.69
C TYR A 103 21.04 -5.87 8.09
N THR A 104 21.46 -5.04 7.15
CA THR A 104 22.81 -5.01 6.61
C THR A 104 23.68 -4.00 7.35
N ARG A 105 23.06 -3.05 8.05
CA ARG A 105 23.72 -2.06 8.92
C ARG A 105 22.80 -1.69 10.09
N GLY A 106 23.37 -1.62 11.29
CA GLY A 106 22.65 -1.22 12.50
C GLY A 106 23.08 -2.02 13.72
N LEU A 107 22.27 -1.94 14.79
CA LEU A 107 22.50 -2.71 16.03
C LEU A 107 21.74 -4.04 16.09
N LEU A 108 20.86 -4.28 15.13
CA LEU A 108 20.00 -5.45 15.03
C LEU A 108 20.45 -6.30 13.83
N LEU A 109 20.14 -7.58 13.87
CA LEU A 109 20.36 -8.53 12.76
C LEU A 109 19.05 -8.76 12.00
N HIS A 110 17.97 -9.00 12.75
CA HIS A 110 16.64 -9.18 12.21
C HIS A 110 15.61 -8.42 13.03
N ASN A 111 14.57 -7.91 12.38
CA ASN A 111 13.37 -7.41 13.04
C ASN A 111 12.15 -8.00 12.34
N ARG A 112 11.27 -8.61 13.13
CA ARG A 112 9.97 -9.09 12.67
C ARG A 112 8.92 -8.26 13.37
N SER A 113 8.00 -7.71 12.61
CA SER A 113 6.85 -7.03 13.18
C SER A 113 5.61 -7.21 12.33
N GLY A 114 4.46 -7.00 12.95
CA GLY A 114 3.19 -7.24 12.31
C GLY A 114 2.03 -7.17 13.28
N TYR A 115 0.85 -7.47 12.76
CA TYR A 115 -0.36 -7.57 13.56
C TYR A 115 -1.13 -8.85 13.25
N TYR A 116 -1.86 -9.34 14.25
CA TYR A 116 -2.86 -10.39 14.12
C TYR A 116 -4.21 -9.86 14.63
N LEU A 117 -5.30 -10.21 13.95
CA LEU A 117 -6.64 -9.70 14.19
C LEU A 117 -7.58 -10.82 14.57
N GLN A 118 -8.29 -10.62 15.66
CA GLN A 118 -9.30 -11.54 16.17
C GLN A 118 -10.63 -10.78 16.32
N PRO A 119 -11.67 -11.14 15.54
CA PRO A 119 -12.99 -10.53 15.74
C PRO A 119 -13.56 -10.96 17.09
N LEU A 120 -14.19 -10.02 17.80
CA LEU A 120 -14.88 -10.31 19.06
C LEU A 120 -16.32 -10.77 18.80
N ASN A 121 -16.93 -11.38 19.81
CA ASN A 121 -18.26 -12.01 19.72
C ASN A 121 -19.41 -11.01 19.43
N ASP A 122 -19.18 -9.71 19.66
CA ASP A 122 -20.15 -8.65 19.35
C ASP A 122 -20.25 -8.34 17.84
N GLY A 123 -19.31 -8.83 17.03
CA GLY A 123 -19.23 -8.58 15.60
C GLY A 123 -18.89 -7.13 15.21
N GLN A 124 -18.67 -6.25 16.19
CA GLN A 124 -18.43 -4.81 16.00
C GLN A 124 -17.08 -4.37 16.57
N SER A 125 -16.41 -5.25 17.30
CA SER A 125 -15.11 -4.99 17.89
C SER A 125 -14.08 -6.01 17.41
N THR A 126 -12.83 -5.57 17.33
CA THR A 126 -11.69 -6.38 16.92
C THR A 126 -10.60 -6.28 17.97
N ARG A 127 -10.08 -7.43 18.39
CA ARG A 127 -8.85 -7.49 19.16
C ARG A 127 -7.66 -7.51 18.22
N VAL A 128 -6.78 -6.53 18.35
CA VAL A 128 -5.56 -6.36 17.58
C VAL A 128 -4.38 -6.78 18.44
N TYR A 129 -3.61 -7.73 17.95
CA TYR A 129 -2.33 -8.12 18.55
C TYR A 129 -1.20 -7.48 17.77
N GLY A 130 -0.43 -6.61 18.41
CA GLY A 130 0.78 -6.02 17.84
C GLY A 130 2.01 -6.81 18.28
N TYR A 131 2.77 -7.34 17.33
CA TYR A 131 3.99 -8.08 17.62
C TYR A 131 5.22 -7.34 17.12
N ILE A 132 6.27 -7.34 17.93
CA ILE A 132 7.61 -6.96 17.51
C ILE A 132 8.64 -7.86 18.18
N GLY A 133 9.53 -8.43 17.37
CA GLY A 133 10.65 -9.22 17.84
C GLY A 133 11.92 -8.86 17.09
N SER A 134 13.03 -8.77 17.80
CA SER A 134 14.31 -8.38 17.23
C SER A 134 15.43 -9.31 17.67
N VAL A 135 16.25 -9.73 16.70
CA VAL A 135 17.46 -10.52 16.91
C VAL A 135 18.67 -9.59 16.93
N PHE A 136 19.56 -9.75 17.90
CA PHE A 136 20.78 -8.97 18.05
C PHE A 136 21.90 -9.82 18.70
N ASP A 137 23.14 -9.45 18.47
CA ASP A 137 24.32 -10.19 18.95
C ASP A 137 25.29 -9.33 19.79
N ASN A 138 24.87 -8.10 20.12
CA ASN A 138 25.74 -7.10 20.73
C ASN A 138 25.08 -6.40 21.94
N PRO A 139 25.87 -5.97 22.95
CA PRO A 139 25.34 -5.33 24.15
C PRO A 139 24.60 -4.00 23.89
N LEU A 140 24.97 -3.27 22.84
CA LEU A 140 24.32 -2.01 22.47
C LEU A 140 22.90 -2.25 21.97
N GLY A 141 22.68 -3.28 21.15
CA GLY A 141 21.36 -3.74 20.70
C GLY A 141 20.47 -4.12 21.89
N ARG A 142 21.01 -4.88 22.86
CA ARG A 142 20.29 -5.20 24.10
C ARG A 142 19.84 -3.94 24.86
N ARG A 143 20.74 -2.96 25.02
CA ARG A 143 20.43 -1.69 25.70
C ARG A 143 19.42 -0.86 24.92
N TYR A 144 19.52 -0.83 23.59
CA TYR A 144 18.58 -0.15 22.71
C TYR A 144 17.17 -0.72 22.88
N LEU A 145 17.04 -2.05 22.80
CA LEU A 145 15.76 -2.77 22.90
C LEU A 145 15.11 -2.70 24.29
N LYS A 146 15.89 -2.70 25.38
CA LYS A 146 15.35 -2.52 26.74
C LYS A 146 14.60 -1.19 26.95
N ASN A 147 14.99 -0.14 26.23
CA ASN A 147 14.32 1.17 26.31
C ASN A 147 13.22 1.33 25.26
N TYR A 148 12.98 0.30 24.45
CA TYR A 148 12.10 0.34 23.28
C TYR A 148 10.65 0.01 23.65
N GLU A 149 10.43 -1.05 24.44
CA GLU A 149 9.10 -1.60 24.79
C GLU A 149 8.06 -0.55 25.23
N SER A 150 8.33 0.16 26.33
CA SER A 150 7.33 1.06 26.94
C SER A 150 6.95 2.25 26.07
N ARG A 151 7.87 2.69 25.21
CA ARG A 151 7.59 3.73 24.21
C ARG A 151 6.71 3.21 23.09
N PHE A 152 6.85 1.94 22.75
CA PHE A 152 6.11 1.32 21.66
C PHE A 152 4.68 0.98 22.03
N GLU A 153 4.48 0.36 23.19
CA GLU A 153 3.17 0.02 23.71
C GLU A 153 2.25 1.25 23.79
N SER A 154 2.75 2.35 24.37
CA SER A 154 2.01 3.61 24.51
C SER A 154 1.69 4.28 23.18
N ARG A 155 2.57 4.16 22.17
CA ARG A 155 2.33 4.67 20.81
C ARG A 155 1.25 3.87 20.10
N PHE A 156 1.31 2.53 20.15
CA PHE A 156 0.26 1.67 19.59
C PHE A 156 -1.09 1.98 20.22
N GLU A 157 -1.15 2.06 21.56
CA GLU A 157 -2.38 2.42 22.27
C GLU A 157 -2.95 3.76 21.79
N SER A 158 -2.10 4.79 21.66
CA SER A 158 -2.51 6.10 21.18
C SER A 158 -3.07 6.05 19.76
N VAL A 159 -2.40 5.36 18.84
CA VAL A 159 -2.85 5.23 17.44
C VAL A 159 -4.18 4.48 17.36
N PHE A 160 -4.32 3.34 18.04
CA PHE A 160 -5.59 2.59 18.03
C PHE A 160 -6.75 3.38 18.63
N ARG A 161 -6.53 4.12 19.73
CA ARG A 161 -7.55 5.02 20.29
C ARG A 161 -7.97 6.12 19.31
N LYS A 162 -7.02 6.71 18.55
CA LYS A 162 -7.33 7.71 17.52
C LYS A 162 -8.16 7.10 16.39
N ILE A 163 -7.80 5.90 15.92
CA ILE A 163 -8.55 5.18 14.89
C ILE A 163 -9.98 4.91 15.39
N GLU A 164 -10.13 4.38 16.59
CA GLU A 164 -11.44 4.12 17.21
C GLU A 164 -12.30 5.39 17.28
N GLN A 165 -11.75 6.47 17.85
CA GLN A 165 -12.49 7.73 18.01
C GLN A 165 -12.98 8.29 16.67
N ARG A 166 -12.15 8.21 15.62
CA ARG A 166 -12.54 8.70 14.30
C ARG A 166 -13.58 7.81 13.63
N LEU A 167 -13.45 6.49 13.74
CA LEU A 167 -14.45 5.56 13.21
C LEU A 167 -15.79 5.68 13.94
N LEU A 168 -15.79 5.92 15.25
CA LEU A 168 -17.02 6.15 16.02
C LEU A 168 -17.68 7.49 15.67
N GLY A 169 -16.90 8.54 15.43
CA GLY A 169 -17.42 9.87 15.08
C GLY A 169 -17.83 10.01 13.60
N GLN A 170 -17.14 9.30 12.71
CA GLN A 170 -17.34 9.34 11.25
C GLN A 170 -17.14 7.93 10.66
N PRO A 171 -18.13 7.02 10.76
CA PRO A 171 -17.98 5.62 10.35
C PRO A 171 -17.57 5.40 8.90
N GLU A 172 -17.88 6.36 8.02
CA GLU A 172 -17.58 6.31 6.59
C GLU A 172 -16.26 7.04 6.22
N THR A 173 -15.47 7.48 7.22
CA THR A 173 -14.23 8.19 6.95
C THR A 173 -13.23 7.31 6.19
N GLN A 174 -12.66 7.87 5.12
CA GLN A 174 -11.65 7.18 4.34
C GLN A 174 -10.24 7.35 4.93
N ASN A 175 -10.04 8.33 5.84
CA ASN A 175 -8.75 8.61 6.46
C ASN A 175 -8.89 8.87 7.97
N VAL A 176 -8.31 7.98 8.76
CA VAL A 176 -8.26 8.05 10.23
C VAL A 176 -6.95 8.63 10.77
N TYR A 177 -6.04 9.08 9.91
CA TYR A 177 -4.73 9.62 10.29
C TYR A 177 -4.63 11.12 10.13
N GLU A 178 -3.71 11.75 10.86
CA GLU A 178 -3.50 13.20 10.78
C GLU A 178 -2.99 13.60 9.39
N ILE A 179 -3.47 14.74 8.90
CA ILE A 179 -3.01 15.29 7.63
C ILE A 179 -1.92 16.31 7.93
N ARG A 180 -0.74 16.10 7.38
CA ARG A 180 0.36 17.05 7.50
C ARG A 180 0.24 18.14 6.45
N LEU A 181 -0.20 19.32 6.90
CA LEU A 181 -0.18 20.53 6.09
C LEU A 181 1.25 21.08 6.03
N LEU A 182 1.68 21.49 4.84
CA LEU A 182 2.92 22.24 4.65
C LEU A 182 2.57 23.73 4.57
N GLU A 183 3.37 24.56 5.22
CA GLU A 183 3.17 26.01 5.20
C GLU A 183 3.36 26.59 3.80
N MET A 184 2.50 27.53 3.42
CA MET A 184 2.60 28.28 2.17
C MET A 184 3.44 29.54 2.38
N GLY A 185 4.55 29.67 1.64
CA GLY A 185 5.32 30.90 1.62
C GLY A 185 4.64 32.01 0.79
N GLU A 186 4.94 33.28 1.10
CA GLU A 186 4.37 34.44 0.39
C GLU A 186 4.61 34.42 -1.12
N ASN A 187 5.77 33.90 -1.56
CA ASN A 187 6.10 33.78 -2.98
C ASN A 187 5.20 32.75 -3.70
N THR A 188 4.93 31.62 -3.05
CA THR A 188 4.00 30.60 -3.57
C THR A 188 2.60 31.19 -3.71
N GLN A 189 2.15 31.97 -2.72
CA GLN A 189 0.84 32.61 -2.78
C GLN A 189 0.69 33.54 -3.99
N ARG A 190 1.68 34.41 -4.25
CA ARG A 190 1.67 35.27 -5.45
C ARG A 190 1.69 34.48 -6.76
N GLN A 191 2.47 33.40 -6.81
CA GLN A 191 2.49 32.53 -7.99
C GLN A 191 1.13 31.87 -8.23
N LEU A 192 0.44 31.43 -7.18
CA LEU A 192 -0.89 30.85 -7.28
C LEU A 192 -1.94 31.87 -7.75
N GLU A 193 -1.88 33.12 -7.31
CA GLU A 193 -2.76 34.18 -7.82
C GLU A 193 -2.60 34.35 -9.34
N VAL A 194 -1.36 34.39 -9.83
CA VAL A 194 -1.08 34.47 -11.27
C VAL A 194 -1.60 33.23 -12.02
N ILE A 195 -1.42 32.04 -11.46
CA ILE A 195 -1.95 30.79 -12.03
C ILE A 195 -3.48 30.81 -12.07
N ARG A 196 -4.12 31.28 -11.00
CA ARG A 196 -5.57 31.39 -10.88
C ARG A 196 -6.15 32.26 -11.99
N GLU A 197 -5.58 33.44 -12.22
CA GLU A 197 -6.00 34.33 -13.30
C GLU A 197 -5.83 33.70 -14.68
N LYS A 198 -4.73 32.95 -14.92
CA LYS A 198 -4.56 32.19 -16.17
C LYS A 198 -5.65 31.14 -16.35
N LEU A 199 -6.00 30.40 -15.30
CA LEU A 199 -7.04 29.36 -15.36
C LEU A 199 -8.44 29.94 -15.60
N LEU A 200 -8.75 31.09 -14.99
CA LEU A 200 -9.98 31.83 -15.28
C LEU A 200 -10.03 32.28 -16.74
N GLY A 201 -8.91 32.80 -17.27
CA GLY A 201 -8.79 33.17 -18.69
C GLY A 201 -8.95 32.00 -19.66
N LEU A 202 -8.67 30.77 -19.23
CA LEU A 202 -8.89 29.52 -19.98
C LEU A 202 -10.33 28.97 -19.83
N GLY A 203 -11.22 29.71 -19.17
CA GLY A 203 -12.63 29.37 -19.01
C GLY A 203 -12.89 28.25 -17.99
N ILE A 204 -11.99 28.05 -17.03
CA ILE A 204 -12.24 27.14 -15.90
C ILE A 204 -13.06 27.88 -14.84
N ALA A 205 -14.10 27.22 -14.32
CA ALA A 205 -14.96 27.80 -13.30
C ALA A 205 -14.16 28.13 -12.01
N ALA A 206 -14.36 29.34 -11.47
CA ALA A 206 -13.65 29.81 -10.27
C ALA A 206 -13.74 28.82 -9.10
N ALA A 207 -14.94 28.29 -8.83
CA ALA A 207 -15.16 27.31 -7.76
C ALA A 207 -14.34 26.02 -7.94
N LEU A 208 -14.15 25.55 -9.17
CA LEU A 208 -13.33 24.37 -9.46
C LEU A 208 -11.84 24.67 -9.29
N ILE A 209 -11.39 25.87 -9.68
CA ILE A 209 -10.00 26.32 -9.46
C ILE A 209 -9.71 26.38 -7.95
N ASP A 210 -10.59 27.02 -7.19
CA ASP A 210 -10.44 27.19 -5.75
C ASP A 210 -10.41 25.83 -5.05
N ARG A 211 -11.29 24.90 -5.46
CA ARG A 211 -11.30 23.52 -4.95
C ARG A 211 -10.04 22.73 -5.29
N LEU A 212 -9.54 22.86 -6.52
CA LEU A 212 -8.28 22.22 -6.94
C LEU A 212 -7.10 22.77 -6.12
N MET A 213 -7.02 24.10 -5.96
CA MET A 213 -5.97 24.72 -5.16
C MET A 213 -6.05 24.28 -3.70
N GLN A 214 -7.24 24.28 -3.10
CA GLN A 214 -7.45 23.79 -1.75
C GLN A 214 -6.95 22.35 -1.60
N TYR A 215 -7.34 21.45 -2.50
CA TYR A 215 -6.86 20.05 -2.48
C TYR A 215 -5.33 19.94 -2.54
N LEU A 216 -4.68 20.71 -3.42
CA LEU A 216 -3.22 20.66 -3.57
C LEU A 216 -2.45 21.09 -2.31
N PHE A 217 -3.07 21.89 -1.43
CA PHE A 217 -2.45 22.36 -0.20
C PHE A 217 -2.91 21.61 1.04
N GLU A 218 -4.15 21.13 1.05
CA GLU A 218 -4.78 20.50 2.21
C GLU A 218 -4.82 18.97 2.17
N ALA A 219 -4.60 18.33 1.00
CA ALA A 219 -4.57 16.87 0.93
C ALA A 219 -3.30 16.28 1.57
N ASP A 220 -3.43 15.03 2.02
CA ASP A 220 -2.31 14.26 2.55
C ASP A 220 -1.22 14.05 1.48
N LEU A 221 0.04 14.17 1.88
CA LEU A 221 1.19 14.13 0.96
C LEU A 221 1.23 12.84 0.13
N ILE A 222 0.75 11.71 0.66
CA ILE A 222 0.70 10.44 -0.07
C ILE A 222 -0.28 10.50 -1.23
N GLU A 223 -1.36 11.28 -1.13
CA GLU A 223 -2.31 11.50 -2.22
C GLU A 223 -1.74 12.45 -3.28
N LEU A 224 -0.96 13.44 -2.86
CA LEU A 224 -0.34 14.42 -3.75
C LEU A 224 0.84 13.88 -4.56
N GLN A 225 1.45 12.76 -4.13
CA GLN A 225 2.50 12.08 -4.91
C GLN A 225 2.00 11.62 -6.27
N ARG A 226 0.74 11.23 -6.34
CA ARG A 226 0.11 10.70 -7.55
C ARG A 226 -1.36 11.08 -7.56
N ILE A 227 -1.65 12.25 -8.13
CA ILE A 227 -3.01 12.80 -8.18
C ILE A 227 -3.79 12.04 -9.25
N ARG A 228 -4.64 11.13 -8.79
CA ARG A 228 -5.62 10.40 -9.61
C ARG A 228 -6.91 11.19 -9.58
N ILE A 229 -7.37 11.69 -10.73
CA ILE A 229 -8.55 12.59 -10.78
C ILE A 229 -9.88 11.85 -10.80
N VAL A 230 -9.95 10.62 -11.31
CA VAL A 230 -11.20 9.86 -11.41
C VAL A 230 -11.83 9.57 -10.04
N PRO A 231 -11.06 9.22 -8.98
CA PRO A 231 -11.61 9.15 -7.63
C PRO A 231 -12.16 10.49 -7.13
N LEU A 232 -11.52 11.60 -7.50
CA LEU A 232 -11.93 12.95 -7.06
C LEU A 232 -13.25 13.39 -7.70
N VAL A 233 -13.58 12.96 -8.92
CA VAL A 233 -14.86 13.25 -9.60
C VAL A 233 -16.06 12.94 -8.70
N LYS A 234 -16.04 11.78 -8.02
CA LYS A 234 -17.13 11.37 -7.12
C LYS A 234 -17.17 12.21 -5.86
N THR A 235 -16.02 12.38 -5.20
CA THR A 235 -15.92 13.17 -3.97
C THR A 235 -16.22 14.65 -4.21
N TRP A 236 -15.98 15.14 -5.42
CA TRP A 236 -16.18 16.53 -5.79
C TRP A 236 -17.52 16.80 -6.47
N GLU A 237 -18.23 15.76 -6.89
CA GLU A 237 -19.49 15.90 -7.63
C GLU A 237 -19.33 16.80 -8.86
N VAL A 238 -18.20 16.68 -9.56
CA VAL A 238 -17.88 17.42 -10.79
C VAL A 238 -17.72 16.46 -11.96
N PRO A 239 -18.14 16.82 -13.18
CA PRO A 239 -17.90 15.99 -14.35
C PRO A 239 -16.40 15.73 -14.59
N LEU A 240 -16.05 14.52 -15.03
CA LEU A 240 -14.66 14.16 -15.35
C LEU A 240 -14.07 15.10 -16.40
N GLU A 241 -14.85 15.48 -17.42
CA GLU A 241 -14.42 16.38 -18.48
C GLU A 241 -13.98 17.75 -17.94
N ASP A 242 -14.73 18.31 -16.99
CA ASP A 242 -14.42 19.61 -16.39
C ASP A 242 -13.17 19.55 -15.51
N LEU A 243 -13.06 18.51 -14.67
CA LEU A 243 -11.89 18.32 -13.81
C LEU A 243 -10.63 18.02 -14.64
N LEU A 244 -10.75 17.18 -15.66
CA LEU A 244 -9.66 16.89 -16.59
C LEU A 244 -9.22 18.16 -17.33
N LYS A 245 -10.17 18.96 -17.84
CA LYS A 245 -9.88 20.27 -18.46
C LYS A 245 -9.14 21.19 -17.50
N ALA A 246 -9.58 21.28 -16.24
CA ALA A 246 -8.94 22.08 -15.21
C ALA A 246 -7.50 21.60 -14.93
N CYS A 247 -7.28 20.30 -14.78
CA CYS A 247 -5.94 19.75 -14.55
C CYS A 247 -5.00 19.96 -15.74
N LEU A 248 -5.46 19.73 -16.98
CA LEU A 248 -4.68 19.99 -18.19
C LEU A 248 -4.37 21.48 -18.37
N SER A 249 -5.31 22.36 -18.04
CA SER A 249 -5.09 23.80 -18.00
C SER A 249 -4.08 24.18 -16.91
N GLY A 250 -4.10 23.48 -15.77
CA GLY A 250 -3.11 23.57 -14.71
C GLY A 250 -1.71 23.16 -15.17
N VAL A 251 -1.60 22.15 -16.05
CA VAL A 251 -0.31 21.78 -16.67
C VAL A 251 0.24 22.93 -17.51
N ARG A 252 -0.61 23.54 -18.37
CA ARG A 252 -0.24 24.70 -19.20
C ARG A 252 0.11 25.94 -18.36
N ALA A 253 -0.59 26.15 -17.25
CA ALA A 253 -0.38 27.29 -16.37
C ALA A 253 0.87 27.17 -15.49
N GLY A 254 1.51 25.99 -15.44
CA GLY A 254 2.67 25.73 -14.59
C GLY A 254 2.30 25.36 -13.15
N LEU A 255 1.09 24.85 -12.90
CA LEU A 255 0.66 24.32 -11.60
C LEU A 255 0.99 22.83 -11.46
N LEU A 256 0.73 22.07 -12.53
CA LEU A 256 0.82 20.62 -12.54
C LEU A 256 1.81 20.13 -13.61
N THR A 257 2.22 18.88 -13.46
CA THR A 257 2.76 18.04 -14.54
C THR A 257 1.82 16.85 -14.76
N ILE A 258 1.92 16.27 -15.95
CA ILE A 258 1.22 15.04 -16.34
C ILE A 258 2.25 13.91 -16.40
N SER A 259 1.83 12.69 -16.05
CA SER A 259 2.62 11.47 -16.20
C SER A 259 1.76 10.36 -16.78
N TRP A 260 2.40 9.54 -17.60
CA TRP A 260 1.85 8.31 -18.16
C TRP A 260 2.50 7.16 -17.42
N ASP A 261 1.80 6.64 -16.42
CA ASP A 261 2.31 5.60 -15.54
C ASP A 261 1.93 4.23 -16.10
N VAL A 262 2.93 3.38 -16.38
CA VAL A 262 2.72 1.99 -16.76
C VAL A 262 2.54 1.14 -15.50
N ILE A 263 1.39 0.50 -15.39
CA ILE A 263 0.91 -0.22 -14.22
C ILE A 263 1.05 -1.73 -14.43
N CYS A 264 1.68 -2.41 -13.48
CA CYS A 264 1.76 -3.87 -13.49
C CYS A 264 0.37 -4.52 -13.32
N PRO A 265 -0.01 -5.50 -14.17
CA PRO A 265 -1.32 -6.16 -14.10
C PRO A 265 -1.49 -7.05 -12.86
N HIS A 266 -0.43 -7.33 -12.10
CA HIS A 266 -0.46 -8.18 -10.91
C HIS A 266 -0.48 -7.35 -9.63
N CYS A 267 0.57 -6.56 -9.36
CA CYS A 267 0.62 -5.78 -8.12
C CYS A 267 -0.06 -4.42 -8.20
N ARG A 268 -0.48 -3.96 -9.39
CA ARG A 268 -1.01 -2.61 -9.64
C ARG A 268 -0.06 -1.47 -9.25
N GLY A 269 1.23 -1.79 -9.15
CA GLY A 269 2.30 -0.82 -8.91
C GLY A 269 2.76 -0.19 -10.22
N VAL A 270 3.21 1.06 -10.14
CA VAL A 270 3.87 1.76 -11.25
C VAL A 270 5.22 1.09 -11.52
N ARG A 271 5.49 0.75 -12.77
CA ARG A 271 6.74 0.11 -13.22
C ARG A 271 7.53 0.95 -14.20
N PHE A 272 6.88 1.93 -14.81
CA PHE A 272 7.52 2.93 -15.65
C PHE A 272 6.71 4.21 -15.61
N GLU A 273 7.38 5.36 -15.54
CA GLU A 273 6.75 6.67 -15.62
C GLU A 273 7.27 7.38 -16.88
N ALA A 274 6.36 7.80 -17.75
CA ALA A 274 6.72 8.52 -18.97
C ALA A 274 6.16 9.94 -18.94
N PRO A 275 6.94 10.98 -19.26
CA PRO A 275 6.44 12.36 -19.34
C PRO A 275 5.50 12.54 -20.55
N THR A 276 5.66 11.72 -21.58
CA THR A 276 4.86 11.76 -22.81
C THR A 276 4.46 10.36 -23.24
N MET A 277 3.35 10.28 -23.97
CA MET A 277 2.83 9.00 -24.48
C MET A 277 3.81 8.30 -25.44
N THR A 278 4.60 9.07 -26.21
CA THR A 278 5.59 8.52 -27.15
C THR A 278 6.81 7.91 -26.45
N ALA A 279 7.03 8.24 -25.17
CA ALA A 279 8.12 7.68 -24.37
C ALA A 279 7.73 6.35 -23.68
N ILE A 280 6.49 5.89 -23.83
CA ILE A 280 6.03 4.62 -23.27
C ILE A 280 6.66 3.46 -24.08
N PRO A 281 7.40 2.54 -23.44
CA PRO A 281 7.94 1.36 -24.12
C PRO A 281 6.83 0.38 -24.50
N THR A 282 7.08 -0.53 -25.45
CA THR A 282 6.10 -1.55 -25.84
C THR A 282 5.87 -2.62 -24.77
N SER A 283 6.87 -2.89 -23.94
CA SER A 283 6.79 -3.88 -22.86
C SER A 283 7.57 -3.42 -21.65
N VAL A 284 7.08 -3.75 -20.45
CA VAL A 284 7.74 -3.44 -19.18
C VAL A 284 7.86 -4.70 -18.34
N ARG A 285 8.98 -4.82 -17.61
CA ARG A 285 9.20 -5.87 -16.62
C ARG A 285 8.81 -5.41 -15.23
N CYS A 286 8.12 -6.26 -14.49
CA CYS A 286 7.86 -6.10 -13.06
C CYS A 286 8.67 -7.14 -12.28
N ASP A 287 9.84 -6.75 -11.77
CA ASP A 287 10.70 -7.69 -11.03
C ASP A 287 10.03 -8.24 -9.77
N ALA A 288 9.29 -7.41 -9.01
CA ALA A 288 8.59 -7.87 -7.80
C ALA A 288 7.49 -8.92 -8.04
N CYS A 289 7.00 -9.04 -9.28
CA CYS A 289 6.00 -10.06 -9.66
C CYS A 289 6.55 -11.08 -10.66
N GLU A 290 7.83 -10.95 -11.03
CA GLU A 290 8.55 -11.81 -11.97
C GLU A 290 7.84 -11.97 -13.33
N LEU A 291 7.26 -10.90 -13.89
CA LEU A 291 6.63 -10.95 -15.23
C LEU A 291 7.03 -9.80 -16.13
N ASP A 292 6.97 -10.06 -17.43
CA ASP A 292 6.97 -9.07 -18.50
C ASP A 292 5.54 -8.91 -19.02
N PHE A 293 5.12 -7.68 -19.32
CA PHE A 293 3.78 -7.41 -19.84
C PHE A 293 3.80 -6.29 -20.89
N ASP A 294 2.87 -6.39 -21.83
CA ASP A 294 2.68 -5.43 -22.92
C ASP A 294 1.98 -4.17 -22.41
N THR A 295 2.45 -3.00 -22.83
CA THR A 295 1.85 -1.71 -22.46
C THR A 295 0.60 -1.36 -23.27
N SER A 296 0.33 -2.10 -24.35
CA SER A 296 -0.92 -2.05 -25.09
C SER A 296 -2.05 -2.83 -24.42
N ALA A 297 -1.74 -3.62 -23.39
CA ALA A 297 -2.74 -4.39 -22.67
C ALA A 297 -3.75 -3.45 -21.99
N ASP A 298 -4.98 -3.91 -21.86
CA ASP A 298 -6.01 -3.18 -21.15
C ASP A 298 -5.53 -2.84 -19.73
N HIS A 299 -5.78 -1.60 -19.33
CA HIS A 299 -5.41 -1.06 -18.03
C HIS A 299 -3.91 -0.85 -17.75
N ALA A 300 -3.02 -1.19 -18.69
CA ALA A 300 -1.57 -1.10 -18.50
C ALA A 300 -1.06 0.34 -18.35
N VAL A 301 -1.79 1.35 -18.85
CA VAL A 301 -1.43 2.75 -18.70
C VAL A 301 -2.50 3.51 -17.92
N GLU A 302 -2.06 4.30 -16.95
CA GLU A 302 -2.87 5.25 -16.21
C GLU A 302 -2.22 6.63 -16.26
N VAL A 303 -3.02 7.66 -16.52
CA VAL A 303 -2.57 9.04 -16.56
C VAL A 303 -2.79 9.69 -15.19
N THR A 304 -1.76 10.33 -14.66
CA THR A 304 -1.84 11.04 -13.37
C THR A 304 -1.24 12.42 -13.45
N PHE A 305 -1.54 13.22 -12.43
CA PHE A 305 -0.97 14.56 -12.27
C PHE A 305 -0.08 14.61 -11.05
N ARG A 306 0.89 15.51 -11.07
CA ARG A 306 1.73 15.87 -9.91
C ARG A 306 1.78 17.38 -9.80
N ILE A 307 1.88 17.90 -8.58
CA ILE A 307 2.19 19.31 -8.39
C ILE A 307 3.63 19.59 -8.81
N ARG A 308 3.86 20.74 -9.43
CA ARG A 308 5.21 21.17 -9.76
C ARG A 308 6.03 21.43 -8.50
N PRO A 309 7.27 20.90 -8.38
CA PRO A 309 8.12 21.11 -7.20
C PRO A 309 8.36 22.58 -6.88
N GLU A 310 8.35 23.46 -7.90
CA GLU A 310 8.50 24.91 -7.73
C GLU A 310 7.32 25.55 -6.97
N ILE A 311 6.15 24.91 -6.96
CA ILE A 311 4.96 25.36 -6.23
C ILE A 311 4.92 24.74 -4.84
N LYS A 312 5.08 23.41 -4.77
CA LYS A 312 5.06 22.64 -3.53
C LYS A 312 5.91 21.39 -3.72
N GLU A 313 6.97 21.27 -2.92
CA GLU A 313 7.74 20.05 -2.85
C GLU A 313 6.92 18.98 -2.13
N VAL A 314 6.55 17.93 -2.86
CA VAL A 314 5.92 16.73 -2.29
C VAL A 314 7.00 15.67 -2.22
N PRO A 315 7.49 15.32 -1.02
CA PRO A 315 8.46 14.25 -0.89
C PRO A 315 7.88 12.98 -1.50
N GLN A 316 8.67 12.29 -2.33
CA GLN A 316 8.39 10.90 -2.61
C GLN A 316 8.53 10.16 -1.28
N ALA A 317 7.40 9.76 -0.70
CA ALA A 317 7.43 8.86 0.43
C ALA A 317 8.11 7.60 -0.08
N ALA A 318 8.98 7.04 0.76
CA ALA A 318 9.57 5.76 0.48
C ALA A 318 8.45 4.75 0.32
N TYR A 319 8.19 4.43 -0.94
CA TYR A 319 7.11 3.55 -1.33
C TYR A 319 7.50 2.15 -0.88
N CYS A 320 6.86 1.64 0.18
CA CYS A 320 6.95 0.22 0.49
C CYS A 320 6.10 -0.54 -0.54
N SER A 321 6.72 -0.98 -1.65
CA SER A 321 6.07 -1.82 -2.66
C SER A 321 5.60 -3.17 -2.10
N ALA A 322 6.00 -3.51 -0.87
CA ALA A 322 5.62 -4.72 -0.16
C ALA A 322 4.33 -4.58 0.68
N GLU A 323 3.81 -3.38 0.94
CA GLU A 323 2.66 -3.18 1.85
C GLU A 323 1.29 -3.57 1.25
N PRO A 324 0.35 -4.08 2.06
CA PRO A 324 -0.98 -4.49 1.59
C PRO A 324 -1.91 -3.34 1.16
N ASN A 325 -1.78 -2.12 1.69
CA ASN A 325 -2.73 -1.03 1.36
C ASN A 325 -2.68 -0.57 -0.10
N LYS A 326 -1.51 -0.65 -0.75
CA LYS A 326 -1.43 -0.36 -2.20
C LYS A 326 -1.90 -1.52 -3.06
N LYS A 327 -2.11 -2.69 -2.46
CA LYS A 327 -2.51 -3.95 -3.08
C LYS A 327 -3.85 -4.42 -2.51
N ARG A 328 -4.83 -3.52 -2.34
CA ARG A 328 -6.13 -3.85 -1.69
C ARG A 328 -6.88 -5.01 -2.38
N HIS A 329 -6.61 -5.24 -3.66
CA HIS A 329 -7.15 -6.36 -4.41
C HIS A 329 -6.50 -7.69 -4.04
N ILE A 330 -5.24 -7.69 -3.60
CA ILE A 330 -4.55 -8.89 -3.11
C ILE A 330 -5.00 -9.15 -1.67
N LYS A 331 -5.79 -10.22 -1.50
CA LYS A 331 -6.30 -10.64 -0.21
C LYS A 331 -5.32 -11.55 0.53
N ILE A 332 -4.49 -12.27 -0.20
CA ILE A 332 -3.44 -13.10 0.38
C ILE A 332 -2.17 -12.91 -0.41
N GLN A 333 -1.07 -12.71 0.30
CA GLN A 333 0.26 -12.94 -0.22
C GLN A 333 1.00 -13.81 0.81
N LYS A 334 1.51 -14.96 0.36
CA LYS A 334 2.18 -15.91 1.25
C LYS A 334 3.46 -16.41 0.61
N ASN A 335 4.58 -16.24 1.30
CA ASN A 335 5.84 -16.88 0.95
C ASN A 335 5.78 -18.36 1.39
N LEU A 336 5.89 -19.26 0.42
CA LEU A 336 5.92 -20.70 0.65
C LEU A 336 7.36 -21.19 0.46
N PRO A 337 7.97 -21.83 1.48
CA PRO A 337 9.32 -22.38 1.36
C PRO A 337 9.36 -23.49 0.29
N PRO A 338 10.56 -23.84 -0.22
CA PRO A 338 10.72 -24.96 -1.15
C PRO A 338 10.03 -26.22 -0.64
N SER A 339 9.26 -26.89 -1.50
CA SER A 339 8.59 -28.14 -1.17
C SER A 339 7.60 -28.07 0.02
N ALA A 340 7.10 -26.88 0.39
CA ALA A 340 6.08 -26.73 1.42
C ALA A 340 4.85 -27.60 1.10
N GLN A 341 4.32 -28.27 2.14
CA GLN A 341 3.15 -29.15 2.02
C GLN A 341 2.11 -28.79 3.07
N ASN A 342 0.85 -28.78 2.67
CA ASN A 342 -0.32 -28.63 3.53
C ASN A 342 -0.31 -27.34 4.36
N GLU A 343 0.12 -26.22 3.77
CA GLU A 343 0.04 -24.91 4.41
C GLU A 343 -1.42 -24.43 4.41
N GLU A 344 -2.10 -24.56 5.54
CA GLU A 344 -3.52 -24.21 5.67
C GLU A 344 -3.71 -22.73 6.02
N LEU A 345 -4.58 -22.05 5.28
CA LEU A 345 -5.01 -20.69 5.58
C LEU A 345 -6.53 -20.60 5.70
N GLU A 346 -7.00 -19.95 6.76
CA GLU A 346 -8.40 -19.57 6.92
C GLU A 346 -8.68 -18.25 6.21
N LEU A 347 -9.80 -18.22 5.48
CA LEU A 347 -10.19 -17.14 4.58
C LEU A 347 -11.44 -16.43 5.08
N PHE A 348 -11.37 -15.11 5.08
CA PHE A 348 -12.53 -14.24 5.26
C PHE A 348 -12.60 -13.28 4.07
N LEU A 349 -13.13 -13.76 2.95
CA LEU A 349 -13.21 -12.99 1.71
C LEU A 349 -14.60 -12.36 1.57
N PRO A 350 -14.69 -11.06 1.24
CA PRO A 350 -15.94 -10.48 0.76
C PRO A 350 -16.47 -11.21 -0.48
N ALA A 351 -17.74 -10.98 -0.82
CA ALA A 351 -18.29 -11.47 -2.08
C ALA A 351 -17.56 -10.81 -3.27
N GLY A 352 -17.22 -11.60 -4.29
CA GLY A 352 -16.45 -11.13 -5.43
C GLY A 352 -15.86 -12.23 -6.28
N ASN A 353 -15.25 -11.82 -7.40
CA ASN A 353 -14.49 -12.71 -8.28
C ASN A 353 -13.02 -12.68 -7.89
N TYR A 354 -12.44 -13.85 -7.68
CA TYR A 354 -11.05 -14.00 -7.24
C TYR A 354 -10.28 -14.90 -8.19
N ARG A 355 -8.97 -14.67 -8.24
CA ARG A 355 -8.01 -15.55 -8.93
C ARG A 355 -6.82 -15.85 -8.03
N MET A 356 -6.21 -16.99 -8.29
CA MET A 356 -5.00 -17.46 -7.62
C MET A 356 -3.84 -17.51 -8.62
N ARG A 357 -2.65 -17.12 -8.18
CA ARG A 357 -1.43 -17.15 -8.98
C ARG A 357 -0.19 -17.38 -8.14
N ILE A 358 0.87 -17.79 -8.81
CA ILE A 358 2.23 -17.76 -8.25
C ILE A 358 3.05 -16.76 -9.05
N ASN A 359 3.80 -15.89 -8.35
CA ASN A 359 4.73 -14.96 -9.02
C ASN A 359 5.67 -15.72 -9.97
N GLY A 360 5.82 -15.22 -11.20
CA GLY A 360 6.67 -15.83 -12.23
C GLY A 360 6.12 -17.07 -12.94
N PHE A 361 4.98 -17.62 -12.52
CA PHE A 361 4.37 -18.81 -13.15
C PHE A 361 2.98 -18.58 -13.74
N GLY A 362 2.39 -17.38 -13.54
CA GLY A 362 1.10 -17.00 -14.13
C GLY A 362 -0.12 -17.41 -13.29
N ASP A 363 -1.30 -17.26 -13.89
CA ASP A 363 -2.59 -17.58 -13.26
C ASP A 363 -2.76 -19.11 -13.12
N LEU A 364 -3.15 -19.55 -11.94
CA LEU A 364 -3.37 -20.95 -11.63
C LEU A 364 -4.83 -21.37 -11.80
N SER A 365 -5.77 -20.52 -11.36
CA SER A 365 -7.22 -20.76 -11.43
C SER A 365 -8.02 -19.54 -10.95
N GLY A 366 -9.30 -19.47 -11.33
CA GLY A 366 -10.25 -18.42 -10.89
C GLY A 366 -11.54 -19.01 -10.31
N PHE A 367 -12.17 -18.29 -9.37
CA PHE A 367 -13.42 -18.69 -8.71
C PHE A 367 -14.25 -17.48 -8.26
N GLU A 368 -15.54 -17.69 -7.98
CA GLU A 368 -16.47 -16.67 -7.50
C GLU A 368 -16.91 -16.96 -6.06
N VAL A 369 -16.97 -15.92 -5.22
CA VAL A 369 -17.52 -15.96 -3.85
C VAL A 369 -18.89 -15.29 -3.85
N ARG A 370 -19.95 -16.04 -3.49
CA ARG A 370 -21.33 -15.55 -3.38
C ARG A 370 -21.85 -15.72 -1.96
N GLY A 371 -22.15 -14.60 -1.29
CA GLY A 371 -22.60 -14.64 0.12
C GLY A 371 -21.57 -15.32 1.03
N GLU A 372 -22.00 -16.29 1.86
CA GLU A 372 -21.11 -17.05 2.75
C GLU A 372 -20.45 -18.28 2.09
N GLY A 373 -20.59 -18.46 0.77
CA GLY A 373 -20.14 -19.67 0.06
C GLY A 373 -19.27 -19.40 -1.16
N PHE A 374 -18.53 -20.43 -1.57
CA PHE A 374 -17.76 -20.45 -2.82
C PHE A 374 -18.57 -21.14 -3.92
N VAL A 375 -18.55 -20.58 -5.12
CA VAL A 375 -19.08 -21.23 -6.32
C VAL A 375 -17.88 -21.57 -7.20
N ASN A 376 -17.37 -22.80 -7.04
CA ASN A 376 -16.65 -23.64 -8.00
C ASN A 376 -15.81 -24.68 -7.24
N ASP A 377 -16.08 -25.97 -7.48
CA ASP A 377 -15.13 -27.05 -7.22
C ASP A 377 -14.03 -26.96 -8.29
N VAL A 378 -12.85 -26.41 -7.98
CA VAL A 378 -11.70 -26.56 -8.90
C VAL A 378 -10.60 -27.35 -8.20
N ILE A 379 -10.56 -28.62 -8.58
CA ILE A 379 -9.49 -29.58 -8.43
C ILE A 379 -8.49 -29.40 -9.60
N GLU A 380 -7.21 -29.73 -9.33
CA GLU A 380 -6.10 -30.03 -10.26
C GLU A 380 -5.16 -28.89 -10.72
N GLN A 381 -4.33 -28.42 -9.80
CA GLN A 381 -2.89 -28.74 -9.73
C GLN A 381 -2.39 -28.40 -8.30
N THR A 382 -2.24 -29.41 -7.44
CA THR A 382 -1.77 -29.34 -6.03
C THR A 382 -2.45 -28.36 -5.06
N PHE A 383 -3.55 -27.70 -5.40
CA PHE A 383 -4.35 -26.92 -4.43
C PHE A 383 -5.69 -27.61 -4.20
N ASN A 384 -5.82 -28.35 -3.10
CA ASN A 384 -7.10 -28.94 -2.70
C ASN A 384 -7.85 -27.89 -1.86
N LEU A 385 -8.80 -27.19 -2.48
CA LEU A 385 -9.71 -26.29 -1.78
C LEU A 385 -10.89 -27.13 -1.23
N ALA A 386 -10.94 -27.37 0.08
CA ALA A 386 -12.09 -28.03 0.71
C ALA A 386 -12.91 -26.98 1.47
N THR A 387 -14.09 -26.61 0.95
CA THR A 387 -14.93 -25.57 1.57
C THR A 387 -16.15 -26.14 2.28
N ARG A 388 -16.30 -25.86 3.58
CA ARG A 388 -17.58 -25.97 4.33
C ARG A 388 -17.65 -24.86 5.38
N GLN A 389 -18.04 -23.65 4.96
CA GLN A 389 -18.15 -22.38 5.73
C GLN A 389 -16.85 -21.90 6.43
N SER A 390 -16.56 -20.60 6.35
CA SER A 390 -15.20 -20.03 6.42
C SER A 390 -14.25 -20.75 5.45
N GLY A 391 -13.86 -20.09 4.37
CA GLY A 391 -13.03 -20.74 3.35
C GLY A 391 -11.72 -21.24 3.95
N ARG A 392 -11.31 -22.46 3.62
CA ARG A 392 -9.97 -22.95 3.91
C ARG A 392 -9.27 -23.21 2.59
N VAL A 393 -8.04 -22.75 2.48
CA VAL A 393 -7.16 -23.08 1.36
C VAL A 393 -5.95 -23.82 1.89
N ILE A 394 -5.62 -24.92 1.21
CA ILE A 394 -4.42 -25.70 1.48
C ILE A 394 -3.44 -25.40 0.35
N LEU A 395 -2.31 -24.82 0.72
CA LEU A 395 -1.26 -24.42 -0.20
C LEU A 395 -0.12 -25.43 -0.21
N ASN A 396 0.35 -25.74 -1.41
CA ASN A 396 1.53 -26.58 -1.64
C ASN A 396 2.49 -25.82 -2.55
N ASN A 397 3.79 -25.91 -2.28
CA ASN A 397 4.82 -25.43 -3.19
C ASN A 397 5.49 -26.64 -3.86
N PRO A 398 5.16 -26.95 -5.12
CA PRO A 398 5.78 -28.07 -5.84
C PRO A 398 7.19 -27.75 -6.35
N HIS A 399 7.68 -26.51 -6.19
CA HIS A 399 8.95 -26.07 -6.74
C HIS A 399 10.11 -26.26 -5.74
N PRO A 400 11.35 -26.48 -6.25
CA PRO A 400 12.55 -26.59 -5.42
C PRO A 400 13.07 -25.22 -4.92
N ARG A 401 12.30 -24.15 -5.13
CA ARG A 401 12.61 -22.77 -4.74
C ARG A 401 11.44 -22.18 -3.95
N PRO A 402 11.65 -21.16 -3.10
CA PRO A 402 10.54 -20.44 -2.49
C PRO A 402 9.69 -19.78 -3.58
N VAL A 403 8.38 -19.73 -3.34
CA VAL A 403 7.41 -19.09 -4.24
C VAL A 403 6.47 -18.18 -3.46
N ILE A 404 5.93 -17.17 -4.13
CA ILE A 404 4.93 -16.27 -3.55
C ILE A 404 3.58 -16.64 -4.14
N PHE A 405 2.74 -17.23 -3.30
CA PHE A 405 1.34 -17.45 -3.60
C PHE A 405 0.54 -16.17 -3.41
N VAL A 406 -0.36 -15.88 -4.34
CA VAL A 406 -1.23 -14.71 -4.30
C VAL A 406 -2.67 -15.12 -4.57
N LEU A 407 -3.59 -14.64 -3.73
CA LEU A 407 -5.04 -14.65 -3.99
C LEU A 407 -5.50 -13.20 -4.09
N GLU A 408 -6.12 -12.85 -5.23
CA GLU A 408 -6.50 -11.47 -5.52
C GLU A 408 -7.85 -11.35 -6.21
N GLU A 409 -8.51 -10.21 -6.05
CA GLU A 409 -9.71 -9.87 -6.80
C GLU A 409 -9.37 -9.79 -8.30
N ALA A 410 -10.13 -10.52 -9.11
CA ALA A 410 -9.98 -10.54 -10.57
C ALA A 410 -10.45 -9.23 -11.22
N ARG A 411 -11.34 -8.47 -10.54
CA ARG A 411 -11.90 -7.23 -11.07
C ARG A 411 -10.86 -6.10 -11.05
N TRP A 412 -10.74 -5.39 -12.18
CA TRP A 412 -10.03 -4.13 -12.24
C TRP A 412 -10.93 -2.96 -11.81
N PRO A 413 -10.46 -2.05 -10.94
CA PRO A 413 -11.18 -0.81 -10.64
C PRO A 413 -11.28 0.09 -11.86
N GLU A 414 -12.45 0.70 -12.05
CA GLU A 414 -12.71 1.70 -13.10
C GLU A 414 -12.44 3.13 -12.57
N ASP A 415 -11.38 3.30 -11.77
CA ASP A 415 -11.05 4.55 -11.10
C ASP A 415 -9.72 5.17 -11.60
N ALA A 416 -9.26 4.72 -12.77
CA ALA A 416 -8.01 5.14 -13.39
C ALA A 416 -8.30 5.95 -14.65
N LEU A 417 -7.69 7.13 -14.77
CA LEU A 417 -7.76 7.95 -15.98
C LEU A 417 -6.95 7.27 -17.09
N ARG A 418 -7.59 7.00 -18.24
CA ARG A 418 -6.99 6.27 -19.35
C ARG A 418 -6.52 7.21 -20.46
N PRO A 419 -5.48 6.81 -21.23
CA PRO A 419 -5.04 7.50 -22.44
C PRO A 419 -6.19 8.00 -23.33
N ALA A 420 -7.15 7.13 -23.62
CA ALA A 420 -8.26 7.43 -24.50
C ALA A 420 -9.18 8.56 -23.99
N GLU A 421 -9.31 8.73 -22.67
CA GLU A 421 -10.11 9.81 -22.07
C GLU A 421 -9.39 11.15 -22.22
N VAL A 422 -8.07 11.15 -22.03
CA VAL A 422 -7.23 12.35 -22.20
C VAL A 422 -7.20 12.81 -23.65
N LEU A 423 -7.05 11.87 -24.60
CA LEU A 423 -7.01 12.17 -26.03
C LEU A 423 -8.35 12.69 -26.59
N LYS A 424 -9.47 12.37 -25.94
CA LYS A 424 -10.79 12.90 -26.32
C LYS A 424 -11.01 14.34 -25.84
N GLN A 425 -10.18 14.84 -24.94
CA GLN A 425 -10.36 16.17 -24.39
C GLN A 425 -10.05 17.25 -25.44
N ALA A 426 -11.03 18.12 -25.70
CA ALA A 426 -10.84 19.25 -26.60
C ALA A 426 -9.66 20.14 -26.15
N GLY A 427 -8.76 20.47 -27.08
CA GLY A 427 -7.57 21.30 -26.80
C GLY A 427 -6.41 20.57 -26.13
N PHE A 428 -6.43 19.23 -26.06
CA PHE A 428 -5.30 18.45 -25.53
C PHE A 428 -4.00 18.65 -26.32
N GLU A 429 -4.09 18.81 -27.64
CA GLU A 429 -2.93 18.99 -28.54
C GLU A 429 -2.06 20.21 -28.15
N ASP A 430 -2.68 21.27 -27.64
CA ASP A 430 -1.98 22.47 -27.15
C ASP A 430 -1.18 22.21 -25.86
N VAL A 431 -1.55 21.20 -25.08
CA VAL A 431 -0.88 20.84 -23.81
C VAL A 431 0.48 20.18 -24.09
N LEU A 432 0.61 19.46 -25.22
CA LEU A 432 1.84 18.77 -25.62
C LEU A 432 2.93 19.73 -26.14
N GLN A 433 2.55 20.87 -26.72
CA GLN A 433 3.48 21.80 -27.36
C GLN A 433 4.25 22.69 -26.35
N GLY A 434 3.91 22.62 -25.06
CA GLY A 434 4.44 23.51 -24.01
C GLY A 434 5.49 22.92 -23.07
N GLN A 435 6.01 21.71 -23.28
CA GLN A 435 7.07 21.13 -22.44
C GLN A 435 8.45 21.19 -23.10
N PRO A 436 9.36 22.10 -22.70
CA PRO A 436 10.77 21.77 -22.68
C PRO A 436 11.02 20.78 -21.53
N LEU A 437 11.61 19.64 -21.85
CA LEU A 437 12.15 18.70 -20.88
C LEU A 437 13.29 19.40 -20.12
N THR A 438 13.09 19.77 -18.85
CA THR A 438 14.22 19.99 -17.96
C THR A 438 14.78 18.63 -17.58
N THR A 439 16.01 18.38 -18.07
CA THR A 439 16.88 17.23 -17.78
C THR A 439 17.24 17.10 -16.32
#